data_AF-A0A428J2L8-F1
#
_entry.id   AF-A0A428J2L8-F1
#
_cell.length_a   1.000
_cell.length_b   1.000
_cell.length_c   1.000
_cell.angle_alpha   90.00
_cell.angle_beta   90.00
_cell.angle_gamma   90.00
#
_symmetry.space_group_name_H-M   'P 1'
#
loop_
_entity.id
_entity.type
_entity.pdbx_description
1 polymer ?
#
loop_
_entity_poly.entity_id
_entity_poly.type
_entity_poly.pdbx_seq_one_letter_code
_entity_poly.pdbx_strand_id
1 'polypeptide(L)'
;MKKFISRLMCSLIAIAVLGFMPPNQLKVHAERHDIIQYKIKKGDTFYLLGLRFNSSGESISNMNAEMDPYNLKIGSKVKVPVGSGTKLHYVKKGDTLGTLSYKYDSTIELISEKNNISNPNLIYTGDILSIPKLTLTDINAIVIDINNASREGYGGFGNARFENGCLKIDMYFNLVVHEYSMKIIKQILDKHNVKQVDYNVENVIWDCPPGVHCTSRHGTVCIKIDKK
;
A
#
# COMPACT_ATOMS: atom_id res chain seq x y z
N MET A 1 -5.46 48.24 25.00
CA MET A 1 -6.72 47.76 24.38
C MET A 1 -6.62 47.89 22.87
N LYS A 2 -6.97 46.81 22.14
CA LYS A 2 -7.23 46.70 20.68
C LYS A 2 -5.99 46.74 19.76
N LYS A 3 -5.37 45.57 19.49
CA LYS A 3 -5.65 44.65 18.35
C LYS A 3 -5.36 45.31 16.99
N PHE A 4 -4.15 45.11 16.49
CA PHE A 4 -3.78 45.34 15.10
C PHE A 4 -4.11 44.10 14.25
N ILE A 5 -4.52 44.38 13.03
CA ILE A 5 -5.24 43.56 12.07
C ILE A 5 -4.27 42.67 11.27
N SER A 6 -4.60 41.38 11.09
CA SER A 6 -4.34 40.68 9.82
C SER A 6 -5.14 39.38 9.69
N ARG A 7 -6.25 39.52 8.95
CA ARG A 7 -6.83 38.60 7.95
C ARG A 7 -7.27 37.19 8.38
N LEU A 8 -8.53 37.16 8.76
CA LEU A 8 -9.50 36.10 8.47
C LEU A 8 -9.60 35.85 6.94
N MET A 9 -9.26 34.65 6.47
CA MET A 9 -9.80 34.09 5.22
C MET A 9 -10.27 32.66 5.50
N CYS A 10 -11.31 32.55 6.31
CA CYS A 10 -12.26 31.46 6.24
C CYS A 10 -13.50 32.05 5.56
N SER A 11 -13.56 31.97 4.24
CA SER A 11 -14.70 32.44 3.44
C SER A 11 -14.78 31.59 2.18
N LEU A 12 -15.46 30.45 2.30
CA LEU A 12 -16.10 29.80 1.15
C LEU A 12 -17.27 30.71 0.73
N ILE A 13 -16.98 31.68 -0.12
CA ILE A 13 -17.99 32.36 -0.91
C ILE A 13 -17.93 31.74 -2.31
N ALA A 14 -18.96 30.95 -2.62
CA ALA A 14 -19.28 30.60 -4.00
C ALA A 14 -19.86 31.84 -4.68
N ILE A 15 -19.03 32.59 -5.41
CA ILE A 15 -19.51 33.53 -6.43
C ILE A 15 -19.38 32.83 -7.78
N ALA A 16 -20.52 32.47 -8.34
CA ALA A 16 -20.64 32.03 -9.71
C ALA A 16 -20.25 33.17 -10.65
N VAL A 17 -19.08 33.06 -11.29
CA VAL A 17 -18.79 33.82 -12.50
C VAL A 17 -19.49 33.09 -13.64
N LEU A 18 -20.60 33.66 -14.09
CA LEU A 18 -21.31 33.26 -15.31
C LEU A 18 -20.37 33.44 -16.51
N GLY A 19 -19.99 32.33 -17.16
CA GLY A 19 -19.39 32.33 -18.49
C GLY A 19 -18.07 31.59 -18.60
N PHE A 20 -18.10 30.43 -19.28
CA PHE A 20 -16.97 29.74 -19.91
C PHE A 20 -15.83 29.23 -19.01
N MET A 21 -16.10 28.13 -18.28
CA MET A 21 -15.05 27.15 -17.97
C MET A 21 -15.42 25.81 -18.63
N PRO A 22 -14.55 25.22 -19.48
CA PRO A 22 -14.83 23.93 -20.09
C PRO A 22 -14.89 22.82 -19.04
N PRO A 23 -15.74 21.79 -19.23
CA PRO A 23 -15.90 20.71 -18.26
C PRO A 23 -14.71 19.75 -18.36
N ASN A 24 -13.60 20.12 -17.71
CA ASN A 24 -12.65 19.15 -17.20
C ASN A 24 -12.10 19.63 -15.86
N GLN A 25 -13.02 19.93 -14.94
CA GLN A 25 -12.70 19.98 -13.53
C GLN A 25 -12.57 18.53 -13.08
N LEU A 26 -11.35 18.01 -13.08
CA LEU A 26 -11.01 16.88 -12.21
C LEU A 26 -11.60 17.25 -10.84
N LYS A 27 -12.65 16.53 -10.43
CA LYS A 27 -13.11 16.58 -9.05
C LYS A 27 -11.94 16.05 -8.23
N VAL A 28 -11.07 16.95 -7.79
CA VAL A 28 -10.14 16.67 -6.70
C VAL A 28 -11.04 16.37 -5.53
N HIS A 29 -11.39 15.09 -5.36
CA HIS A 29 -11.91 14.61 -4.10
C HIS A 29 -10.83 15.01 -3.11
N ALA A 30 -11.16 15.90 -2.18
CA ALA A 30 -10.27 16.23 -1.08
C ALA A 30 -10.00 14.91 -0.35
N GLU A 31 -8.91 14.24 -0.72
CA GLU A 31 -8.57 12.96 -0.12
C GLU A 31 -8.39 13.23 1.37
N ARG A 32 -9.10 12.46 2.20
CA ARG A 32 -8.99 12.62 3.64
C ARG A 32 -7.61 12.13 4.05
N HIS A 33 -6.69 13.07 4.21
CA HIS A 33 -5.36 12.80 4.74
C HIS A 33 -5.52 12.56 6.24
N ASP A 34 -5.11 11.39 6.72
CA ASP A 34 -5.01 11.14 8.16
C ASP A 34 -4.01 12.16 8.73
N ILE A 35 -4.38 12.90 9.78
CA ILE A 35 -3.47 13.84 10.44
C ILE A 35 -3.05 13.24 11.77
N ILE A 36 -1.74 13.16 12.01
CA ILE A 36 -1.20 12.70 13.29
C ILE A 36 -0.61 13.83 14.10
N GLN A 37 -0.66 13.68 15.42
CA GLN A 37 0.16 14.45 16.34
C GLN A 37 1.44 13.66 16.65
N TYR A 38 2.51 13.98 15.95
CA TYR A 38 3.82 13.35 16.13
C TYR A 38 4.65 14.10 17.17
N LYS A 39 5.32 13.38 18.06
CA LYS A 39 6.22 13.96 19.07
C LYS A 39 7.63 14.04 18.49
N ILE A 40 8.14 15.26 18.29
CA ILE A 40 9.48 15.52 17.74
C ILE A 40 10.55 14.77 18.54
N LYS A 41 11.40 14.04 17.83
CA LYS A 41 12.61 13.37 18.32
C LYS A 41 13.86 14.14 17.87
N LYS A 42 15.00 13.82 18.49
CA LYS A 42 16.30 14.42 18.12
C LYS A 42 16.60 14.12 16.65
N GLY A 43 16.92 15.17 15.88
CA GLY A 43 17.29 15.06 14.47
C GLY A 43 16.11 15.14 13.48
N ASP A 44 14.87 15.24 13.96
CA ASP A 44 13.72 15.40 13.08
C ASP A 44 13.74 16.78 12.40
N THR A 45 13.34 16.79 11.13
CA THR A 45 13.04 18.00 10.35
C THR A 45 11.70 17.82 9.67
N PHE A 46 11.02 18.92 9.30
CA PHE A 46 9.77 18.80 8.52
C PHE A 46 10.00 18.05 7.18
N TYR A 47 11.19 18.18 6.59
CA TYR A 47 11.54 17.40 5.41
C TYR A 47 11.57 15.88 5.67
N LEU A 48 12.30 15.44 6.71
CA LEU A 48 12.40 14.01 7.05
C LEU A 48 11.06 13.43 7.51
N LEU A 49 10.27 14.20 8.26
CA LEU A 49 8.91 13.82 8.63
C LEU A 49 8.00 13.73 7.40
N GLY A 50 8.17 14.64 6.44
CA GLY A 50 7.50 14.58 5.15
C GLY A 50 7.76 13.24 4.45
N LEU A 51 9.03 12.92 4.23
CA LEU A 51 9.42 11.66 3.59
C LEU A 51 8.84 10.44 4.34
N ARG A 52 8.97 10.42 5.66
CA ARG A 52 8.48 9.33 6.51
C ARG A 52 6.97 9.12 6.39
N PHE A 53 6.18 10.18 6.46
CA PHE A 53 4.72 10.11 6.51
C PHE A 53 4.04 10.30 5.16
N ASN A 54 4.79 10.18 4.06
CA ASN A 54 4.29 10.41 2.70
C ASN A 54 3.67 11.81 2.52
N SER A 55 4.31 12.82 3.09
CA SER A 55 3.87 14.22 3.11
C SER A 55 4.95 15.12 2.51
N SER A 56 4.67 16.41 2.44
CA SER A 56 5.70 17.42 2.12
C SER A 56 6.05 18.23 3.36
N GLY A 57 7.32 18.63 3.46
CA GLY A 57 7.77 19.55 4.51
C GLY A 57 6.99 20.87 4.50
N GLU A 58 6.60 21.32 3.30
CA GLU A 58 5.72 22.48 3.11
C GLU A 58 4.32 22.25 3.70
N SER A 59 3.68 21.10 3.42
CA SER A 59 2.36 20.78 3.99
C SER A 59 2.41 20.72 5.52
N ILE A 60 3.49 20.17 6.08
CA ILE A 60 3.72 20.15 7.52
C ILE A 60 3.91 21.58 8.04
N SER A 61 4.73 22.39 7.39
CA SER A 61 4.97 23.79 7.78
C SER A 61 3.67 24.60 7.78
N ASN A 62 2.86 24.48 6.73
CA ASN A 62 1.60 25.19 6.57
C ASN A 62 0.57 24.81 7.66
N MET A 63 0.58 23.54 8.10
CA MET A 63 -0.32 23.05 9.15
C MET A 63 0.13 23.41 10.57
N ASN A 64 1.37 23.88 10.73
CA ASN A 64 1.99 24.26 12.01
C ASN A 64 2.65 25.64 11.88
N ALA A 65 1.92 26.62 11.32
CA ALA A 65 2.43 27.95 11.00
C ALA A 65 3.00 28.72 12.22
N GLU A 66 2.62 28.33 13.43
CA GLU A 66 3.14 28.85 14.70
C GLU A 66 4.52 28.30 15.11
N MET A 67 4.99 27.24 14.45
CA MET A 67 6.28 26.61 14.74
C MET A 67 7.37 27.12 13.81
N ASP A 68 8.57 27.35 14.35
CA ASP A 68 9.77 27.59 13.54
C ASP A 68 10.32 26.26 13.00
N PRO A 69 10.27 26.01 11.67
CA PRO A 69 10.75 24.75 11.06
C PRO A 69 12.23 24.48 11.27
N TYR A 70 13.03 25.52 11.52
CA TYR A 70 14.49 25.42 11.69
C TYR A 70 14.90 25.27 13.16
N ASN A 71 13.96 25.40 14.10
CA ASN A 71 14.21 25.32 15.54
C ASN A 71 13.18 24.43 16.24
N LEU A 72 13.06 23.18 15.78
CA LEU A 72 12.12 22.21 16.33
C LEU A 72 12.54 21.75 17.73
N LYS A 73 11.70 22.06 18.73
CA LYS A 73 11.92 21.61 20.11
C LYS A 73 11.60 20.12 20.25
N ILE A 74 12.60 19.35 20.70
CA ILE A 74 12.43 17.93 21.05
C ILE A 74 11.28 17.78 22.04
N GLY A 75 10.39 16.82 21.76
CA GLY A 75 9.22 16.52 22.58
C GLY A 75 7.99 17.37 22.30
N SER A 76 8.10 18.43 21.49
CA SER A 76 6.92 19.17 21.00
C SER A 76 6.08 18.31 20.06
N LYS A 77 4.77 18.60 19.98
CA LYS A 77 3.86 17.89 19.09
C LYS A 77 3.69 18.68 17.79
N VAL A 78 3.92 18.02 16.66
CA VAL A 78 3.70 18.56 15.31
C VAL A 78 2.55 17.82 14.65
N LYS A 79 1.69 18.54 13.95
CA LYS A 79 0.64 17.96 13.10
C LYS A 79 1.26 17.53 11.78
N VAL A 80 1.15 16.27 11.41
CA VAL A 80 1.67 15.76 10.14
C VAL A 80 0.51 15.18 9.33
N PRO A 81 0.16 15.77 8.17
CA PRO A 81 -0.78 15.16 7.24
C PRO A 81 -0.10 13.97 6.55
N VAL A 82 -0.75 12.82 6.53
CA VAL A 82 -0.25 11.59 5.92
C VAL A 82 -0.79 11.48 4.50
N GLY A 83 0.10 11.29 3.53
CA GLY A 83 -0.29 11.13 2.12
C GLY A 83 -1.20 9.94 1.90
N SER A 84 -2.04 10.04 0.87
CA SER A 84 -2.91 8.95 0.46
C SER A 84 -2.14 7.69 0.08
N GLY A 85 -2.85 6.55 0.13
CA GLY A 85 -2.26 5.24 -0.11
C GLY A 85 -1.26 4.77 0.96
N THR A 86 -1.00 5.55 2.01
CA THR A 86 -0.17 5.14 3.15
C THR A 86 -1.02 5.02 4.41
N LYS A 87 -0.94 3.87 5.10
CA LYS A 87 -1.58 3.69 6.40
C LYS A 87 -0.55 3.76 7.51
N LEU A 88 -0.90 4.43 8.62
CA LEU A 88 -0.08 4.39 9.82
C LEU A 88 -0.48 3.25 10.73
N HIS A 89 0.54 2.60 11.29
CA HIS A 89 0.37 1.51 12.22
C HIS A 89 1.27 1.68 13.45
N TYR A 90 0.66 1.62 14.63
CA TYR A 90 1.38 1.53 15.90
C TYR A 90 1.72 0.08 16.17
N VAL A 91 3.00 -0.27 16.12
CA VAL A 91 3.47 -1.64 16.30
C VAL A 91 3.04 -2.16 17.67
N LYS A 92 2.32 -3.27 17.67
CA LYS A 92 1.84 -3.99 18.85
C LYS A 92 2.64 -5.27 19.05
N LYS A 93 2.50 -5.86 20.24
CA LYS A 93 3.11 -7.16 20.54
C LYS A 93 2.60 -8.21 19.55
N GLY A 94 3.52 -8.89 18.88
CA GLY A 94 3.22 -9.94 17.89
C GLY A 94 3.14 -9.46 16.45
N ASP A 95 3.24 -8.15 16.19
CA ASP A 95 3.37 -7.66 14.82
C ASP A 95 4.74 -8.02 14.24
N THR A 96 4.76 -8.36 12.96
CA THR A 96 5.96 -8.51 12.13
C THR A 96 5.73 -7.75 10.83
N LEU A 97 6.79 -7.41 10.09
CA LEU A 97 6.59 -6.79 8.77
C LEU A 97 5.76 -7.67 7.82
N GLY A 98 5.84 -9.00 7.97
CA GLY A 98 5.03 -9.94 7.20
C GLY A 98 3.53 -9.95 7.57
N THR A 99 3.18 -9.84 8.86
CA THR A 99 1.76 -9.75 9.25
C THR A 99 1.16 -8.40 8.86
N LEU A 100 1.97 -7.34 8.93
CA LEU A 100 1.58 -5.99 8.54
C LEU A 100 1.44 -5.85 7.02
N SER A 101 2.33 -6.44 6.23
CA SER A 101 2.22 -6.41 4.77
C SER A 101 0.93 -7.09 4.28
N TYR A 102 0.58 -8.23 4.88
CA TYR A 102 -0.70 -8.93 4.63
C TYR A 102 -1.90 -8.04 4.95
N LYS A 103 -1.90 -7.45 6.15
CA LYS A 103 -3.03 -6.66 6.66
C LYS A 103 -3.31 -5.40 5.85
N TYR A 104 -2.29 -4.81 5.24
CA TYR A 104 -2.37 -3.50 4.60
C TYR A 104 -2.13 -3.53 3.09
N ASP A 105 -2.19 -4.71 2.46
CA ASP A 105 -1.93 -4.88 1.03
C ASP A 105 -0.58 -4.26 0.61
N SER A 106 0.47 -4.53 1.38
CA SER A 106 1.83 -3.99 1.19
C SER A 106 2.84 -5.11 0.99
N THR A 107 4.13 -4.78 0.93
CA THR A 107 5.24 -5.74 0.90
C THR A 107 6.27 -5.43 2.00
N ILE A 108 7.10 -6.41 2.35
CA ILE A 108 8.11 -6.21 3.39
C ILE A 108 9.13 -5.16 2.94
N GLU A 109 9.56 -5.20 1.68
CA GLU A 109 10.49 -4.20 1.13
C GLU A 109 9.90 -2.79 1.19
N LEU A 110 8.67 -2.59 0.71
CA LEU A 110 8.03 -1.27 0.72
C LEU A 110 7.92 -0.69 2.14
N ILE A 111 7.58 -1.52 3.13
CA ILE A 111 7.53 -1.07 4.52
C ILE A 111 8.94 -0.77 5.02
N SER A 112 9.92 -1.60 4.69
CA SER A 112 11.30 -1.45 5.16
C SER A 112 11.94 -0.17 4.61
N GLU A 113 11.86 0.03 3.29
CA GLU A 113 12.32 1.23 2.59
C GLU A 113 11.66 2.48 3.17
N LYS A 114 10.31 2.48 3.28
CA LYS A 114 9.58 3.67 3.73
C LYS A 114 9.92 4.09 5.16
N ASN A 115 10.27 3.13 6.02
CA ASN A 115 10.58 3.38 7.41
C ASN A 115 12.07 3.35 7.73
N ASN A 116 12.95 3.22 6.72
CA ASN A 116 14.40 3.07 6.87
C ASN A 116 14.78 1.91 7.82
N ILE A 117 14.10 0.77 7.70
CA ILE A 117 14.36 -0.43 8.51
C ILE A 117 15.41 -1.27 7.79
N SER A 118 16.61 -1.38 8.37
CA SER A 118 17.69 -2.20 7.79
C SER A 118 17.53 -3.71 8.05
N ASN A 119 16.90 -4.08 9.18
CA ASN A 119 16.61 -5.48 9.50
C ASN A 119 15.09 -5.68 9.57
N PRO A 120 14.47 -6.25 8.51
CA PRO A 120 13.01 -6.47 8.44
C PRO A 120 12.43 -7.32 9.57
N ASN A 121 13.25 -8.13 10.25
CA ASN A 121 12.83 -8.98 11.35
C ASN A 121 12.85 -8.27 12.71
N LEU A 122 13.26 -7.00 12.76
CA LEU A 122 13.44 -6.26 14.00
C LEU A 122 12.63 -4.96 13.98
N ILE A 123 11.41 -5.02 14.52
CA ILE A 123 10.55 -3.86 14.78
C ILE A 123 10.19 -3.80 16.26
N TYR A 124 10.00 -2.60 16.80
CA TYR A 124 9.78 -2.40 18.24
C TYR A 124 8.34 -1.97 18.53
N THR A 125 7.74 -2.57 19.56
CA THR A 125 6.41 -2.19 20.03
C THR A 125 6.37 -0.72 20.42
N GLY A 126 5.32 -0.02 19.99
CA GLY A 126 5.14 1.42 20.18
C GLY A 126 5.70 2.28 19.05
N ASP A 127 6.48 1.70 18.13
CA ASP A 127 6.88 2.42 16.92
C ASP A 127 5.68 2.73 16.02
N ILE A 128 5.79 3.83 15.29
CA ILE A 128 4.83 4.20 14.25
C ILE A 128 5.47 3.90 12.90
N LEU A 129 4.90 2.93 12.19
CA LEU A 129 5.29 2.58 10.84
C LEU A 129 4.32 3.21 9.84
N SER A 130 4.90 3.80 8.80
CA SER A 130 4.20 4.19 7.57
C SER A 130 4.15 2.98 6.65
N ILE A 131 2.97 2.48 6.34
CA ILE A 131 2.76 1.28 5.54
C ILE A 131 2.15 1.70 4.20
N PRO A 132 2.96 1.81 3.13
CA PRO A 132 2.44 2.10 1.80
C PRO A 132 1.65 0.89 1.30
N LYS A 133 0.43 1.11 0.82
CA LYS A 133 -0.27 0.09 0.04
C LYS A 133 0.44 -0.07 -1.31
N LEU A 134 0.66 -1.30 -1.74
CA LEU A 134 1.17 -1.60 -3.08
C LEU A 134 0.19 -0.98 -4.09
N THR A 135 0.72 -0.20 -5.04
CA THR A 135 -0.15 0.63 -5.88
C THR A 135 -0.97 -0.25 -6.82
N LEU A 136 -2.19 0.22 -7.13
CA LEU A 136 -3.08 -0.49 -8.06
C LEU A 136 -2.44 -0.65 -9.44
N THR A 137 -1.61 0.30 -9.88
CA THR A 137 -0.96 0.24 -11.19
C THR A 137 0.03 -0.92 -11.29
N ASP A 138 0.87 -1.10 -10.26
CA ASP A 138 1.87 -2.18 -10.22
C ASP A 138 1.19 -3.56 -10.17
N ILE A 139 0.14 -3.68 -9.36
CA ILE A 139 -0.62 -4.92 -9.19
C ILE A 139 -1.43 -5.27 -10.44
N ASN A 140 -2.16 -4.30 -11.01
CA ASN A 140 -3.07 -4.56 -12.11
C ASN A 140 -2.34 -5.08 -13.34
N ALA A 141 -1.13 -4.58 -13.61
CA ALA A 141 -0.31 -5.07 -14.71
C ALA A 141 0.07 -6.55 -14.54
N ILE A 142 0.48 -6.95 -13.32
CA ILE A 142 0.79 -8.35 -12.99
C ILE A 142 -0.47 -9.22 -13.13
N VAL A 143 -1.59 -8.80 -12.55
CA VAL A 143 -2.86 -9.53 -12.59
C VAL A 143 -3.36 -9.70 -14.04
N ILE A 144 -3.26 -8.66 -14.86
CA ILE A 144 -3.64 -8.70 -16.29
C ILE A 144 -2.76 -9.71 -17.03
N ASP A 145 -1.44 -9.65 -16.87
CA ASP A 145 -0.51 -10.56 -17.55
C ASP A 145 -0.78 -12.03 -17.18
N ILE A 146 -1.08 -12.32 -15.90
CA ILE A 146 -1.43 -13.67 -15.46
C ILE A 146 -2.75 -14.12 -16.06
N ASN A 147 -3.78 -13.27 -16.03
CA ASN A 147 -5.09 -13.60 -16.60
C ASN A 147 -5.04 -13.79 -18.12
N ASN A 148 -4.16 -13.07 -18.83
CA ASN A 148 -3.93 -13.29 -20.25
C ASN A 148 -3.20 -14.61 -20.51
N ALA A 149 -2.15 -14.93 -19.74
CA ALA A 149 -1.46 -16.22 -19.84
C ALA A 149 -2.42 -17.40 -19.57
N SER A 150 -3.35 -17.26 -18.61
CA SER A 150 -4.39 -18.28 -18.37
C SER A 150 -5.25 -18.54 -19.61
N ARG A 151 -5.61 -17.50 -20.37
CA ARG A 151 -6.44 -17.60 -21.59
C ARG A 151 -5.72 -18.20 -22.78
N GLU A 152 -4.40 -18.11 -22.83
CA GLU A 152 -3.58 -18.65 -23.92
C GLU A 152 -3.46 -20.20 -23.89
N GLY A 153 -4.13 -20.87 -22.96
CA GLY A 153 -4.21 -22.33 -22.94
C GLY A 153 -3.06 -23.01 -22.18
N TYR A 154 -2.30 -22.25 -21.39
CA TYR A 154 -1.36 -22.79 -20.40
C TYR A 154 -2.16 -23.40 -19.24
N GLY A 155 -2.76 -24.57 -19.49
CA GLY A 155 -3.71 -25.22 -18.62
C GLY A 155 -3.15 -25.42 -17.21
N GLY A 156 -3.86 -24.91 -16.21
CA GLY A 156 -3.53 -25.13 -14.80
C GLY A 156 -3.84 -24.00 -13.84
N PHE A 157 -3.98 -22.78 -14.32
CA PHE A 157 -4.31 -21.63 -13.49
C PHE A 157 -5.39 -20.78 -14.16
N GLY A 158 -6.30 -20.27 -13.33
CA GLY A 158 -7.47 -19.49 -13.70
C GLY A 158 -7.29 -18.03 -13.30
N ASN A 159 -8.32 -17.47 -12.66
CA ASN A 159 -8.40 -16.05 -12.42
C ASN A 159 -7.39 -15.62 -11.33
N ALA A 160 -6.70 -14.52 -11.59
CA ALA A 160 -5.79 -13.86 -10.67
C ALA A 160 -6.39 -12.57 -10.12
N ARG A 161 -6.11 -12.29 -8.85
CA ARG A 161 -6.51 -11.06 -8.14
C ARG A 161 -5.54 -10.78 -7.00
N PHE A 162 -5.44 -9.53 -6.56
CA PHE A 162 -4.65 -9.18 -5.39
C PHE A 162 -5.57 -8.80 -4.24
N GLU A 163 -5.51 -9.57 -3.16
CA GLU A 163 -6.35 -9.34 -1.98
C GLU A 163 -5.60 -9.79 -0.72
N ASN A 164 -5.75 -9.02 0.36
CA ASN A 164 -5.14 -9.31 1.66
C ASN A 164 -3.61 -9.51 1.56
N GLY A 165 -2.92 -8.66 0.81
CA GLY A 165 -1.46 -8.74 0.61
C GLY A 165 -0.96 -9.98 -0.14
N CYS A 166 -1.86 -10.73 -0.80
CA CYS A 166 -1.52 -11.90 -1.61
C CYS A 166 -1.92 -11.68 -3.06
N LEU A 167 -1.06 -12.09 -3.98
CA LEU A 167 -1.46 -12.38 -5.35
C LEU A 167 -2.14 -13.75 -5.35
N LYS A 168 -3.47 -13.73 -5.39
CA LYS A 168 -4.30 -14.92 -5.39
C LYS A 168 -4.56 -15.40 -6.80
N ILE A 169 -4.31 -16.68 -7.03
CA ILE A 169 -4.47 -17.32 -8.34
C ILE A 169 -5.21 -18.63 -8.15
N ASP A 170 -6.35 -18.79 -8.80
CA ASP A 170 -7.07 -20.06 -8.78
C ASP A 170 -6.28 -21.07 -9.62
N MET A 171 -6.09 -22.30 -9.11
CA MET A 171 -5.24 -23.32 -9.74
C MET A 171 -5.87 -24.72 -9.68
N TYR A 172 -5.53 -25.50 -10.70
CA TYR A 172 -5.75 -26.93 -10.79
C TYR A 172 -4.47 -27.68 -10.44
N PHE A 173 -4.52 -28.48 -9.38
CA PHE A 173 -3.38 -29.22 -8.85
C PHE A 173 -3.35 -30.64 -9.43
N ASN A 174 -2.63 -30.78 -10.54
CA ASN A 174 -1.92 -32.00 -10.94
C ASN A 174 -0.41 -31.65 -10.95
N LEU A 175 0.46 -32.55 -10.46
CA LEU A 175 1.91 -32.30 -10.29
C LEU A 175 2.57 -31.65 -11.52
N VAL A 176 2.27 -32.11 -12.73
CA VAL A 176 2.89 -31.58 -13.97
C VAL A 176 2.39 -30.17 -14.27
N VAL A 177 1.09 -29.97 -14.09
CA VAL A 177 0.38 -28.73 -14.38
C VAL A 177 0.78 -27.62 -13.40
N HIS A 178 0.95 -27.97 -12.13
CA HIS A 178 1.35 -27.04 -11.08
C HIS A 178 2.76 -26.48 -11.31
N GLU A 179 3.74 -27.34 -11.59
CA GLU A 179 5.13 -26.89 -11.81
C GLU A 179 5.24 -25.95 -13.02
N TYR A 180 4.54 -26.29 -14.11
CA TYR A 180 4.52 -25.47 -15.32
C TYR A 180 3.85 -24.11 -15.08
N SER A 181 2.72 -24.09 -14.37
CA SER A 181 2.01 -22.86 -13.98
C SER A 181 2.92 -21.94 -13.17
N MET A 182 3.63 -22.49 -12.18
CA MET A 182 4.55 -21.72 -11.33
C MET A 182 5.75 -21.15 -12.12
N LYS A 183 6.23 -21.86 -13.15
CA LYS A 183 7.29 -21.34 -14.04
C LYS A 183 6.82 -20.10 -14.82
N ILE A 184 5.62 -20.13 -15.38
CA ILE A 184 5.04 -18.97 -16.09
C ILE A 184 4.83 -17.81 -15.14
N ILE A 185 4.22 -18.07 -13.98
CA ILE A 185 3.98 -17.02 -12.98
C ILE A 185 5.30 -16.37 -12.56
N LYS A 186 6.34 -17.16 -12.31
CA LYS A 186 7.67 -16.62 -12.00
C LYS A 186 8.21 -15.71 -13.10
N GLN A 187 8.08 -16.08 -14.38
CA GLN A 187 8.52 -15.24 -15.50
C GLN A 187 7.75 -13.90 -15.55
N ILE A 188 6.45 -13.94 -15.29
CA ILE A 188 5.63 -12.72 -15.22
C ILE A 188 6.07 -11.85 -14.04
N LEU A 189 6.25 -12.42 -12.84
CA LEU A 189 6.76 -11.67 -11.69
C LEU A 189 8.13 -11.05 -11.99
N ASP A 190 9.03 -11.82 -12.60
CA ASP A 190 10.36 -11.37 -12.99
C ASP A 190 10.32 -10.18 -13.96
N LYS A 191 9.40 -10.20 -14.94
CA LYS A 191 9.16 -9.10 -15.89
C LYS A 191 8.72 -7.81 -15.20
N HIS A 192 7.98 -7.91 -14.09
CA HIS A 192 7.50 -6.77 -13.31
C HIS A 192 8.46 -6.36 -12.18
N ASN A 193 9.68 -6.87 -12.16
CA ASN A 193 10.67 -6.64 -11.09
C ASN A 193 10.16 -7.03 -9.69
N VAL A 194 9.36 -8.09 -9.64
CA VAL A 194 8.76 -8.66 -8.44
C VAL A 194 9.26 -10.08 -8.26
N LYS A 195 9.45 -10.52 -7.02
CA LYS A 195 9.81 -11.89 -6.65
C LYS A 195 8.72 -12.50 -5.80
N GLN A 196 8.51 -13.81 -5.97
CA GLN A 196 7.78 -14.62 -5.01
C GLN A 196 8.65 -14.81 -3.76
N VAL A 197 8.11 -14.49 -2.58
CA VAL A 197 8.79 -14.67 -1.29
C VAL A 197 8.20 -15.81 -0.46
N ASP A 198 6.93 -16.15 -0.71
CA ASP A 198 6.24 -17.25 -0.04
C ASP A 198 5.09 -17.75 -0.92
N TYR A 199 4.60 -18.95 -0.62
CA TYR A 199 3.55 -19.62 -1.36
C TYR A 199 2.73 -20.47 -0.40
N ASN A 200 1.41 -20.29 -0.43
CA ASN A 200 0.49 -21.15 0.30
C ASN A 200 -0.72 -21.52 -0.57
N VAL A 201 -1.22 -22.75 -0.38
CA VAL A 201 -2.45 -23.20 -0.99
C VAL A 201 -3.61 -22.97 -0.02
N GLU A 202 -4.57 -22.18 -0.45
CA GLU A 202 -5.82 -21.86 0.26
C GLU A 202 -7.01 -22.55 -0.42
N ASN A 203 -8.09 -22.78 0.33
CA ASN A 203 -9.40 -23.19 -0.19
C ASN A 203 -9.33 -24.39 -1.17
N VAL A 204 -8.69 -25.49 -0.75
CA VAL A 204 -8.69 -26.71 -1.55
C VAL A 204 -10.09 -27.33 -1.52
N ILE A 205 -10.79 -27.28 -2.64
CA ILE A 205 -12.11 -27.86 -2.81
C ILE A 205 -11.98 -29.20 -3.55
N TRP A 206 -12.65 -30.21 -3.03
CA TRP A 206 -12.88 -31.50 -3.69
C TRP A 206 -14.23 -31.48 -4.40
N ASP A 207 -14.45 -30.53 -5.31
CA ASP A 207 -15.71 -30.48 -6.05
C ASP A 207 -15.54 -31.26 -7.35
N CYS A 208 -16.11 -32.46 -7.34
CA CYS A 208 -16.48 -33.13 -8.57
C CYS A 208 -17.98 -32.96 -8.81
N PRO A 209 -18.40 -32.50 -10.00
CA PRO A 209 -19.77 -32.65 -10.42
C PRO A 209 -20.23 -34.12 -10.27
N PRO A 210 -21.49 -34.39 -9.87
CA PRO A 210 -22.00 -35.76 -9.78
C PRO A 210 -21.79 -36.51 -11.10
N GLY A 211 -21.10 -37.66 -11.04
CA GLY A 211 -20.80 -38.48 -12.21
C GLY A 211 -19.46 -38.19 -12.91
N VAL A 212 -18.64 -37.28 -12.39
CA VAL A 212 -17.29 -36.99 -12.92
C VAL A 212 -16.22 -37.45 -11.91
N HIS A 213 -15.29 -38.31 -12.34
CA HIS A 213 -14.08 -38.61 -11.57
C HIS A 213 -13.05 -37.52 -11.82
N CYS A 214 -12.88 -36.58 -10.89
CA CYS A 214 -11.77 -35.64 -10.95
C CYS A 214 -10.51 -36.33 -10.43
N THR A 215 -9.45 -36.30 -11.22
CA THR A 215 -8.10 -36.72 -10.81
C THR A 215 -7.29 -35.58 -10.17
N SER A 216 -7.88 -34.39 -10.04
CA SER A 216 -7.17 -33.13 -9.78
C SER A 216 -7.83 -32.36 -8.65
N ARG A 217 -7.05 -31.78 -7.74
CA ARG A 217 -7.56 -30.88 -6.69
C ARG A 217 -7.66 -29.46 -7.24
N HIS A 218 -8.62 -28.67 -6.76
CA HIS A 218 -8.83 -27.29 -7.20
C HIS A 218 -8.71 -26.38 -5.98
N GLY A 219 -8.12 -25.21 -6.12
CA GLY A 219 -8.03 -24.26 -5.01
C GLY A 219 -7.38 -22.95 -5.40
N THR A 220 -7.21 -22.05 -4.44
CA THR A 220 -6.59 -20.75 -4.66
C THR A 220 -5.20 -20.74 -4.06
N VAL A 221 -4.19 -20.37 -4.82
CA VAL A 221 -2.87 -20.12 -4.27
C VAL A 221 -2.78 -18.66 -3.82
N CYS A 222 -2.28 -18.41 -2.62
CA CYS A 222 -1.70 -17.11 -2.25
C CYS A 222 -0.20 -17.13 -2.56
N ILE A 223 0.23 -16.27 -3.48
CA ILE A 223 1.64 -15.97 -3.72
C ILE A 223 1.95 -14.66 -3.01
N LYS A 224 2.85 -14.70 -2.01
CA LYS A 224 3.38 -13.48 -1.44
C LYS A 224 4.46 -12.96 -2.36
N ILE A 225 4.36 -11.66 -2.65
CA ILE A 225 5.24 -10.99 -3.59
C ILE A 225 5.99 -9.87 -2.91
N ASP A 226 7.20 -9.61 -3.38
CA ASP A 226 7.99 -8.45 -2.97
C ASP A 226 8.76 -7.86 -4.15
N LYS A 227 9.23 -6.62 -4.03
CA LYS A 227 10.14 -6.07 -5.04
C LYS A 227 11.46 -6.83 -5.04
N LYS A 228 12.09 -6.94 -6.22
CA LYS A 228 13.38 -7.61 -6.35
C LYS A 228 14.50 -6.83 -5.69
#